data_AF-A0A1I3QPW7-F1
#
_entry.id   AF-A0A1I3QPW7-F1
#
_cell.length_a   1.000
_cell.length_b   1.000
_cell.length_c   1.000
_cell.angle_alpha   90.00
_cell.angle_beta   90.00
_cell.angle_gamma   90.00
#
_symmetry.space_group_name_H-M   'P 1'
#
loop_
_entity.id
_entity.type
_entity.pdbx_description
1 polymer ?
#
loop_
_entity_poly.entity_id
_entity_poly.type
_entity_poly.pdbx_seq_one_letter_code
_entity_poly.pdbx_strand_id
1 'polypeptide(L)'
;MGTSNEGRQAKMIEELRVFIKKVMSDPTIAVKSMEIARKYRGEPNADELVAREISANTTIRIPESWSEADKMFLEILHEVLDDEEALY
;
A
#
# COMPACT_ATOMS: atom_id res chain seq x y z
N MET A 1 -17.84 10.96 -23.30
CA MET A 1 -17.34 10.15 -22.17
C MET A 1 -15.99 9.59 -22.61
N GLY A 2 -14.87 9.87 -21.93
CA GLY A 2 -13.56 9.35 -22.35
C GLY A 2 -12.37 9.90 -21.56
N THR A 3 -12.22 11.22 -21.47
CA THR A 3 -10.96 11.83 -21.00
C THR A 3 -10.75 11.80 -19.49
N SER A 4 -11.82 11.88 -18.70
CA SER A 4 -11.72 11.96 -17.23
C SER A 4 -11.34 10.64 -16.54
N ASN A 5 -11.53 9.50 -17.21
CA ASN A 5 -11.22 8.18 -16.64
C ASN A 5 -9.79 7.75 -17.00
N GLU A 6 -9.39 7.98 -18.25
CA GLU A 6 -8.02 7.77 -18.72
C GLU A 6 -7.01 8.60 -17.91
N GLY A 7 -7.34 9.86 -17.61
CA GLY A 7 -6.50 10.72 -16.77
C GLY A 7 -6.34 10.22 -15.33
N ARG A 8 -7.38 9.62 -14.74
CA ARG A 8 -7.30 9.03 -13.39
C ARG A 8 -6.45 7.77 -13.38
N GLN A 9 -6.67 6.89 -14.35
CA GLN A 9 -5.87 5.68 -14.52
C GLN A 9 -4.39 5.99 -14.75
N ALA A 10 -4.08 6.98 -15.59
CA ALA A 10 -2.69 7.40 -15.81
C ALA A 10 -2.03 7.94 -14.54
N LYS A 11 -2.75 8.72 -13.73
CA LYS A 11 -2.24 9.23 -12.44
C LYS A 11 -1.98 8.09 -11.46
N MET A 12 -2.93 7.17 -11.33
CA MET A 12 -2.83 5.99 -10.48
C MET A 12 -1.61 5.12 -10.87
N ILE A 13 -1.41 4.87 -12.16
CA ILE A 13 -0.25 4.13 -12.67
C ILE A 13 1.06 4.85 -12.31
N GLU A 14 1.12 6.17 -12.46
CA GLU A 14 2.33 6.92 -12.11
C GLU A 14 2.64 6.87 -10.61
N GLU A 15 1.62 6.97 -9.75
CA GLU A 15 1.77 6.81 -8.30
C GLU A 15 2.30 5.42 -7.92
N LEU A 16 1.74 4.35 -8.52
CA LEU A 16 2.25 2.99 -8.33
C LEU A 16 3.69 2.82 -8.84
N ARG A 17 4.05 3.42 -9.98
CA ARG A 17 5.43 3.38 -10.50
C ARG A 17 6.41 4.02 -9.55
N VAL A 18 6.03 5.14 -8.92
CA VAL A 18 6.86 5.81 -7.91
C VAL A 18 7.02 4.92 -6.68
N PHE A 19 5.95 4.28 -6.21
CA PHE A 19 6.01 3.32 -5.12
C PHE A 19 6.99 2.17 -5.42
N ILE A 20 6.84 1.51 -6.57
CA ILE A 20 7.71 0.39 -6.98
C ILE A 20 9.17 0.84 -7.04
N LYS A 21 9.45 2.03 -7.61
CA LYS A 21 10.82 2.58 -7.63
C LYS A 21 11.40 2.75 -6.23
N LYS A 22 10.61 3.22 -5.27
CA LYS A 22 11.05 3.37 -3.87
C LYS A 22 11.36 2.02 -3.25
N VAL A 23 10.49 1.03 -3.43
CA VAL A 23 10.71 -0.35 -2.94
C VAL A 23 11.97 -0.96 -3.56
N MET A 24 12.18 -0.80 -4.86
CA MET A 24 13.38 -1.29 -5.54
C MET A 24 14.66 -0.60 -5.05
N SER A 25 14.56 0.66 -4.62
CA SER A 25 15.69 1.44 -4.08
C SER A 25 15.97 1.11 -2.61
N ASP A 26 14.94 0.77 -1.84
CA ASP A 26 15.04 0.31 -0.46
C ASP A 26 14.12 -0.91 -0.24
N PRO A 27 14.67 -2.13 -0.40
CA PRO A 27 13.91 -3.36 -0.22
C PRO A 27 13.34 -3.54 1.19
N THR A 28 13.87 -2.82 2.19
CA THR A 28 13.35 -2.89 3.57
C THR A 28 11.94 -2.31 3.69
N ILE A 29 11.52 -1.47 2.72
CA ILE A 29 10.14 -0.94 2.67
C ILE A 29 9.12 -2.07 2.58
N ALA A 30 9.36 -3.07 1.71
CA ALA A 30 8.44 -4.19 1.56
C ALA A 30 8.36 -5.02 2.85
N VAL A 31 9.52 -5.35 3.43
CA VAL A 31 9.61 -6.13 4.69
C VAL A 31 8.88 -5.41 5.83
N LYS A 32 9.17 -4.13 6.04
CA LYS A 32 8.53 -3.32 7.09
C LYS A 32 7.03 -3.17 6.86
N SER A 33 6.59 -3.00 5.61
CA SER A 33 5.17 -2.87 5.29
C SER A 33 4.41 -4.15 5.65
N MET A 34 4.97 -5.32 5.35
CA MET A 34 4.39 -6.60 5.73
C MET A 34 4.40 -6.82 7.24
N GLU A 35 5.48 -6.48 7.94
CA GLU A 35 5.54 -6.56 9.42
C GLU A 35 4.47 -5.69 10.08
N ILE A 36 4.27 -4.46 9.60
CA ILE A 36 3.24 -3.55 10.08
C ILE A 36 1.84 -4.09 9.76
N ALA A 37 1.62 -4.61 8.55
CA ALA A 37 0.35 -5.21 8.17
C ALA A 37 -0.01 -6.42 9.06
N ARG A 38 0.95 -7.31 9.35
CA ARG A 38 0.75 -8.41 10.30
C ARG A 38 0.39 -7.92 11.70
N LYS A 39 1.07 -6.86 12.17
CA LYS A 39 0.87 -6.29 13.52
C LYS A 39 -0.55 -5.79 13.76
N TYR A 40 -1.19 -5.21 12.74
CA TYR A 40 -2.54 -4.65 12.85
C TYR A 40 -3.64 -5.54 12.28
N ARG A 41 -3.30 -6.77 11.89
CA ARG A 41 -4.27 -7.72 11.34
C ARG A 41 -5.39 -7.99 12.33
N GLY A 42 -6.64 -7.87 11.89
CA GLY A 42 -7.83 -8.09 12.72
C GLY A 42 -8.28 -6.88 13.55
N GLU A 43 -7.56 -5.76 13.52
CA GLU A 43 -8.00 -4.52 14.15
C GLU A 43 -9.14 -3.87 13.33
N PRO A 44 -10.14 -3.25 13.98
CA PRO A 44 -11.28 -2.63 13.28
C PRO A 44 -10.88 -1.46 12.36
N ASN A 45 -9.72 -0.85 12.59
CA ASN A 45 -9.15 0.23 11.79
C ASN A 45 -7.77 -0.14 11.21
N ALA A 46 -7.56 -1.42 10.86
CA ALA A 46 -6.27 -1.94 10.41
C ALA A 46 -5.64 -1.09 9.31
N ASP A 47 -6.37 -0.74 8.26
CA ASP A 47 -5.85 0.02 7.13
C ASP A 47 -5.31 1.40 7.51
N GLU A 48 -6.02 2.11 8.40
CA GLU A 48 -5.59 3.43 8.87
C GLU A 48 -4.33 3.33 9.74
N LEU A 49 -4.28 2.32 10.61
CA LEU A 49 -3.13 2.06 11.47
C LEU A 49 -1.90 1.66 10.64
N VAL A 50 -2.08 0.80 9.63
CA VAL A 50 -1.04 0.37 8.68
C VAL A 50 -0.54 1.56 7.87
N ALA A 51 -1.43 2.32 7.24
CA ALA A 51 -1.08 3.49 6.44
C ALA A 51 -0.27 4.52 7.26
N ARG A 52 -0.71 4.78 8.49
CA ARG A 52 -0.05 5.70 9.41
C ARG A 52 1.33 5.21 9.84
N GLU A 53 1.45 3.94 10.23
CA GLU A 53 2.73 3.40 10.71
C GLU A 53 3.74 3.22 9.56
N ILE A 54 3.30 2.81 8.36
CA ILE A 54 4.15 2.77 7.16
C ILE A 54 4.67 4.18 6.85
N SER A 55 3.80 5.18 6.92
CA SER A 55 4.16 6.58 6.68
C SER A 55 5.15 7.13 7.71
N ALA A 56 5.15 6.59 8.92
CA ALA A 56 6.08 6.97 9.99
C ALA A 56 7.45 6.28 9.88
N ASN A 57 7.48 5.04 9.38
CA ASN A 57 8.67 4.18 9.39
C ASN A 57 9.37 4.02 8.03
N THR A 58 8.78 4.55 6.96
CA THR A 58 9.31 4.42 5.59
C THR A 58 9.32 5.77 4.85
N THR A 59 9.86 5.76 3.63
CA THR A 59 9.81 6.92 2.71
C THR A 59 8.51 6.97 1.89
N ILE A 60 7.62 5.99 2.06
CA ILE A 60 6.27 6.00 1.50
C ILE A 60 5.41 6.91 2.37
N ARG A 61 4.58 7.75 1.76
CA ARG A 61 3.67 8.65 2.47
C ARG A 61 2.26 8.34 1.99
N ILE A 62 1.43 7.87 2.90
CA ILE A 62 0.03 7.53 2.68
C ILE A 62 -0.79 8.55 3.49
N PRO A 63 -1.46 9.51 2.82
CA PRO A 63 -2.23 10.55 3.50
C PRO A 63 -3.52 9.98 4.15
N GLU A 64 -4.26 10.79 4.91
CA GLU A 64 -5.56 10.37 5.48
C GLU A 64 -6.65 10.21 4.40
N SER A 65 -6.52 10.92 3.28
CA SER A 65 -7.38 10.78 2.10
C SER A 65 -6.68 9.95 1.04
N TRP A 66 -6.92 8.64 1.03
CA TRP A 66 -6.25 7.70 0.14
C TRP A 66 -6.58 7.91 -1.33
N SER A 67 -5.55 7.93 -2.16
CA SER A 67 -5.67 7.78 -3.61
C SER A 67 -6.08 6.36 -3.97
N GLU A 68 -6.43 6.12 -5.24
CA GLU A 68 -6.68 4.76 -5.73
C GLU A 68 -5.42 3.88 -5.64
N ALA A 69 -4.22 4.47 -5.79
CA ALA A 69 -2.96 3.76 -5.64
C ALA A 69 -2.69 3.36 -4.19
N ASP A 70 -2.99 4.24 -3.23
CA ASP A 70 -2.85 3.93 -1.80
C ASP A 70 -3.75 2.76 -1.38
N LYS A 71 -5.00 2.75 -1.87
CA LYS A 71 -5.95 1.67 -1.61
C LYS A 71 -5.48 0.34 -2.18
N MET A 72 -5.03 0.33 -3.43
CA MET A 72 -4.48 -0.88 -4.06
C MET A 72 -3.24 -1.38 -3.33
N PHE A 73 -2.39 -0.47 -2.83
CA PHE A 73 -1.23 -0.89 -2.06
C PHE A 73 -1.64 -1.61 -0.75
N LEU A 74 -2.61 -1.06 -0.02
CA LEU A 74 -3.14 -1.69 1.19
C LEU A 74 -3.83 -3.03 0.87
N GLU A 75 -4.59 -3.10 -0.22
CA GLU A 75 -5.23 -4.33 -0.71
C GLU A 75 -4.19 -5.43 -1.01
N ILE A 76 -3.10 -5.09 -1.70
CA ILE A 76 -1.99 -6.02 -1.97
C ILE A 76 -1.36 -6.53 -0.67
N LEU A 77 -1.22 -5.69 0.36
CA LEU A 77 -0.71 -6.16 1.66
C LEU A 77 -1.62 -7.24 2.25
N HIS A 78 -2.94 -7.05 2.20
CA HIS A 78 -3.90 -8.05 2.67
C HIS A 78 -3.87 -9.33 1.83
N GLU A 79 -3.85 -9.20 0.50
CA GLU A 79 -3.76 -10.35 -0.40
C GLU A 79 -2.54 -11.22 -0.09
N VAL A 80 -1.36 -10.60 0.08
CA VAL A 80 -0.13 -11.34 0.41
C VAL A 80 -0.22 -11.98 1.80
N LEU A 81 -0.85 -11.33 2.77
CA LEU A 81 -1.05 -11.91 4.10
C LEU A 81 -2.01 -13.11 4.09
N ASP A 82 -3.07 -13.02 3.31
CA ASP A 82 -4.05 -14.09 3.17
C ASP A 82 -3.44 -15.28 2.39
N ASP A 83 -2.64 -15.00 1.36
CA ASP A 83 -1.85 -16.02 0.64
C ASP A 83 -0.84 -16.71 1.56
N GLU A 84 -0.16 -15.96 2.44
CA GLU A 84 0.75 -16.53 3.44
C GLU A 84 0.02 -17.48 4.39
N GLU A 85 -1.18 -17.11 4.87
CA GLU A 85 -1.97 -17.97 5.75
C GLU A 85 -2.50 -19.21 5.03
N ALA A 86 -2.93 -19.09 3.78
CA ALA A 86 -3.43 -20.23 2.99
C ALA A 86 -2.35 -21.30 2.71
N LEU A 87 -1.07 -20.95 2.82
CA LEU A 87 0.06 -21.86 2.65
C LEU A 87 0.42 -22.64 3.93
N TYR A 88 -0.16 -22.30 5.09
CA TYR A 88 0.05 -22.96 6.39
C TYR A 88 -1.13 -23.84 6.81
#